data_AF-A0AA52EJI6-F1
#
_entry.id   AF-A0AA52EJI6-F1
#
_cell.length_a   1.000
_cell.length_b   1.000
_cell.length_c   1.000
_cell.angle_alpha   90.00
_cell.angle_beta   90.00
_cell.angle_gamma   90.00
#
_symmetry.space_group_name_H-M   'P 1'
#
loop_
_entity.id
_entity.type
_entity.pdbx_description
1 polymer ?
#
loop_
_entity_poly.entity_id
_entity_poly.type
_entity_poly.pdbx_seq_one_letter_code
_entity_poly.pdbx_strand_id
1 'polypeptide(L)'
;MTMADHDIQHGLMVDYVSGSLPQPLALLVASHVSLNNDAKKSYQILSEVGGNLLEDTDGVSMNSSLGDFLDTLDSIPQDAPKSVKNTITAAPSLASEPILPAPLQNHIQLDMEEISWKARGAGVKEFTLPISEKGLKASLLKVEPGSKIPDHTHEGHEYTLILDGVFIDGTHHYERGEFVCNDQNDTHSPEACPDNGCICFVVQDAPLKFKGLLGFLINPFLKM
;
A
#
# COMPACT_ATOMS: atom_id res chain seq x y z
N MET A 1 -14.56 -8.84 -7.27
CA MET A 1 -13.16 -9.04 -7.69
C MET A 1 -13.14 -9.92 -8.93
N THR A 2 -12.43 -9.49 -9.97
CA THR A 2 -12.32 -10.28 -11.21
C THR A 2 -11.21 -11.34 -11.08
N MET A 3 -11.21 -12.37 -11.94
CA MET A 3 -10.14 -13.38 -11.94
C MET A 3 -8.76 -12.77 -12.27
N ALA A 4 -8.72 -11.74 -13.12
CA ALA A 4 -7.48 -11.05 -13.49
C ALA A 4 -6.88 -10.28 -12.31
N ASP A 5 -7.72 -9.61 -11.50
CA ASP A 5 -7.26 -8.96 -10.27
C ASP A 5 -6.58 -9.99 -9.36
N HIS A 6 -7.23 -11.15 -9.16
CA HIS A 6 -6.73 -12.19 -8.26
C HIS A 6 -5.35 -12.72 -8.66
N ASP A 7 -5.11 -12.95 -9.95
CA ASP A 7 -3.83 -13.43 -10.46
C ASP A 7 -2.70 -12.41 -10.25
N ILE A 8 -2.97 -11.12 -10.48
CA ILE A 8 -1.99 -10.05 -10.25
C ILE A 8 -1.67 -9.92 -8.76
N GLN A 9 -2.69 -9.97 -7.90
CA GLN A 9 -2.50 -9.92 -6.45
C GLN A 9 -1.64 -11.09 -5.95
N HIS A 10 -1.84 -12.29 -6.51
CA HIS A 10 -1.01 -13.45 -6.20
C HIS A 10 0.44 -13.26 -6.64
N GLY A 11 0.68 -12.76 -7.85
CA GLY A 11 2.03 -12.44 -8.32
C GLY A 11 2.75 -11.45 -7.39
N LEU A 12 2.08 -10.35 -7.03
CA LEU A 12 2.61 -9.39 -6.07
C LEU A 12 2.90 -10.00 -4.69
N MET A 13 2.06 -10.90 -4.20
CA MET A 13 2.28 -11.55 -2.92
C MET A 13 3.53 -12.44 -2.95
N VAL A 14 3.77 -13.16 -4.04
CA VAL A 14 4.99 -13.98 -4.22
C VAL A 14 6.24 -13.09 -4.27
N ASP A 15 6.18 -12.01 -5.03
CA ASP A 15 7.29 -11.05 -5.12
C ASP A 15 7.55 -10.36 -3.77
N TYR A 16 6.50 -10.11 -2.98
CA TYR A 16 6.61 -9.55 -1.64
C TYR A 16 7.31 -10.51 -0.69
N VAL A 17 6.86 -11.77 -0.62
CA VAL A 17 7.41 -12.80 0.27
C VAL A 17 8.86 -13.15 -0.09
N SER A 18 9.20 -13.12 -1.38
CA SER A 18 10.58 -13.32 -1.84
C SER A 18 11.50 -12.12 -1.62
N GLY A 19 10.96 -10.95 -1.20
CA GLY A 19 11.73 -9.72 -1.02
C GLY A 19 12.12 -9.02 -2.32
N SER A 20 11.44 -9.33 -3.44
CA SER A 20 11.77 -8.82 -4.77
C SER A 20 11.04 -7.52 -5.14
N LEU A 21 9.95 -7.19 -4.41
CA LEU A 21 9.17 -5.98 -4.68
C LEU A 21 9.94 -4.69 -4.35
N PRO A 22 9.84 -3.66 -5.21
CA PRO A 22 10.26 -2.30 -4.86
C PRO A 22 9.49 -1.78 -3.65
N GLN A 23 10.14 -0.91 -2.86
CA GLN A 23 9.62 -0.41 -1.60
C GLN A 23 8.19 0.15 -1.66
N PRO A 24 7.77 0.95 -2.67
CA PRO A 24 6.38 1.41 -2.78
C PRO A 24 5.36 0.28 -2.82
N LEU A 25 5.60 -0.75 -3.65
CA LEU A 25 4.71 -1.91 -3.78
C LEU A 25 4.80 -2.81 -2.56
N ALA A 26 5.99 -3.01 -2.01
CA ALA A 26 6.17 -3.76 -0.77
C ALA A 26 5.37 -3.13 0.39
N LEU A 27 5.34 -1.80 0.48
CA LEU A 27 4.54 -1.08 1.48
C LEU A 27 3.03 -1.26 1.25
N LEU A 28 2.60 -1.29 -0.02
CA LEU A 28 1.20 -1.52 -0.39
C LEU A 28 0.76 -2.94 -0.01
N VAL A 29 1.54 -3.95 -0.38
CA VAL A 29 1.23 -5.36 -0.06
C VAL A 29 1.28 -5.59 1.45
N ALA A 30 2.28 -5.04 2.16
CA ALA A 30 2.33 -5.11 3.62
C ALA A 30 1.08 -4.51 4.28
N SER A 31 0.64 -3.35 3.78
CA SER A 31 -0.56 -2.68 4.27
C SER A 31 -1.82 -3.49 3.99
N HIS A 32 -1.96 -4.06 2.80
CA HIS A 32 -3.03 -4.99 2.43
C HIS A 32 -3.07 -6.22 3.34
N VAL A 33 -1.93 -6.88 3.56
CA VAL A 33 -1.78 -8.04 4.47
C VAL A 33 -2.20 -7.69 5.90
N SER A 34 -1.93 -6.46 6.35
CA SER A 34 -2.33 -6.02 7.69
C SER A 34 -3.83 -5.75 7.85
N LEU A 35 -4.55 -5.49 6.75
CA LEU A 35 -5.97 -5.14 6.75
C LEU A 35 -6.88 -6.29 6.33
N ASN A 36 -6.38 -7.23 5.51
CA ASN A 36 -7.18 -8.28 4.90
C ASN A 36 -6.76 -9.68 5.40
N ASN A 37 -7.72 -10.41 5.98
CA ASN A 37 -7.46 -11.73 6.58
C ASN A 37 -7.09 -12.81 5.55
N ASP A 38 -7.62 -12.75 4.33
CA ASP A 38 -7.31 -13.73 3.29
C ASP A 38 -5.93 -13.46 2.68
N ALA A 39 -5.56 -12.18 2.53
CA ALA A 39 -4.19 -11.77 2.20
C ALA A 39 -3.20 -12.24 3.26
N LYS A 40 -3.54 -12.10 4.55
CA LYS A 40 -2.73 -12.57 5.66
C LYS A 40 -2.49 -14.08 5.63
N LYS A 41 -3.54 -14.88 5.37
CA LYS A 41 -3.39 -16.33 5.19
C LYS A 41 -2.47 -16.67 4.02
N SER A 42 -2.66 -15.99 2.89
CA SER A 42 -1.84 -16.18 1.69
C SER A 42 -0.37 -15.87 1.94
N TYR A 43 -0.09 -14.75 2.62
CA TYR A 43 1.25 -14.38 3.08
C TYR A 43 1.87 -15.46 3.98
N GLN A 44 1.13 -15.98 4.96
CA GLN A 44 1.61 -17.01 5.88
C GLN A 44 1.99 -18.29 5.13
N ILE A 45 1.11 -18.78 4.25
CA ILE A 45 1.36 -19.99 3.44
C ILE A 45 2.62 -19.83 2.60
N LEU A 46 2.76 -18.71 1.88
CA LEU A 46 3.93 -18.46 1.05
C LEU A 46 5.21 -18.29 1.88
N SER A 47 5.12 -17.66 3.06
CA SER A 47 6.25 -17.51 3.97
C SER A 47 6.71 -18.87 4.53
N GLU A 48 5.78 -19.78 4.81
CA GLU A 48 6.10 -21.16 5.22
C GLU A 48 6.88 -21.90 4.14
N VAL A 49 6.54 -21.71 2.86
CA VAL A 49 7.33 -22.26 1.75
C VAL A 49 8.76 -21.73 1.78
N GLY A 50 8.94 -20.41 1.93
CA GLY A 50 10.26 -19.78 2.07
C GLY A 50 11.04 -20.31 3.28
N GLY A 51 10.37 -20.51 4.41
CA GLY A 51 10.96 -21.09 5.61
C GLY A 51 11.46 -22.52 5.40
N ASN A 52 10.68 -23.38 4.74
CA ASN A 52 11.10 -24.74 4.41
C ASN A 52 12.29 -24.76 3.45
N LEU A 53 12.30 -23.89 2.43
CA LEU A 53 13.44 -23.77 1.51
C LEU A 53 14.71 -23.30 2.23
N LEU A 54 14.56 -22.40 3.20
CA LEU A 54 15.68 -21.93 4.02
C LEU A 54 16.24 -23.04 4.91
N GLU A 55 15.37 -23.86 5.52
CA GLU A 55 15.77 -25.00 6.35
C GLU A 55 16.52 -26.08 5.55
N ASP A 56 16.12 -26.31 4.30
CA ASP A 56 16.76 -27.26 3.39
C ASP A 56 18.05 -26.73 2.75
N THR A 57 18.42 -25.47 2.98
CA THR A 57 19.62 -24.87 2.40
C THR A 57 20.89 -25.29 3.17
N ASP A 58 21.94 -25.66 2.44
CA ASP A 58 23.24 -25.98 3.04
C ASP A 58 23.77 -24.82 3.90
N GLY A 59 24.07 -25.13 5.16
CA GLY A 59 24.65 -24.16 6.08
C GLY A 59 26.03 -23.67 5.62
N VAL A 60 26.25 -22.36 5.72
CA VAL A 60 27.56 -21.75 5.45
C VAL A 60 28.20 -21.36 6.78
N SER A 61 29.48 -21.73 6.96
CA SER A 61 30.19 -21.37 8.18
C SER A 61 30.31 -19.85 8.31
N MET A 62 29.82 -19.31 9.43
CA MET A 62 30.02 -17.92 9.79
C MET A 62 31.44 -17.69 10.32
N ASN A 63 31.92 -16.44 10.27
CA ASN A 63 33.16 -16.05 10.92
C ASN A 63 33.03 -16.09 12.46
N SER A 64 34.15 -15.93 13.17
CA SER A 64 34.17 -16.01 14.64
C SER A 64 33.50 -14.83 15.37
N SER A 65 32.94 -13.85 14.65
CA SER A 65 32.30 -12.66 15.26
C SER A 65 30.88 -12.91 15.76
N LEU A 66 30.41 -14.16 15.76
CA LEU A 66 29.15 -14.53 16.42
C LEU A 66 29.21 -14.23 17.93
N GLY A 67 30.36 -14.46 18.57
CA GLY A 67 30.57 -14.11 19.98
C GLY A 67 30.38 -12.62 20.22
N ASP A 68 31.03 -11.77 19.41
CA ASP A 68 30.91 -10.31 19.49
C ASP A 68 29.46 -9.83 19.29
N PHE A 69 28.71 -10.49 18.40
CA PHE A 69 27.29 -10.20 18.20
C PHE A 69 26.44 -10.58 19.43
N LEU A 70 26.68 -11.74 20.04
CA LEU A 70 25.98 -12.14 21.26
C LEU A 70 26.33 -11.22 22.44
N ASP A 71 27.59 -10.84 22.59
CA ASP A 71 28.03 -9.87 23.61
C ASP A 71 27.36 -8.50 23.41
N THR A 72 27.14 -8.11 22.15
CA THR A 72 26.39 -6.89 21.81
C THR A 72 24.93 -7.00 22.23
N LEU A 73 24.26 -8.16 21.99
CA LEU A 73 22.89 -8.39 22.42
C LEU A 73 22.74 -8.35 23.94
N ASP A 74 23.67 -8.96 24.67
CA ASP A 74 23.68 -8.98 26.14
C ASP A 74 23.95 -7.59 26.74
N SER A 75 24.62 -6.72 25.98
CA SER A 75 24.91 -5.34 26.37
C SER A 75 23.74 -4.37 26.15
N ILE A 76 22.65 -4.79 25.48
CA ILE A 76 21.44 -3.97 25.32
C ILE A 76 20.78 -3.80 26.70
N PRO A 77 20.68 -2.57 27.23
CA PRO A 77 20.05 -2.36 28.53
C PRO A 77 18.61 -2.84 28.51
N GLN A 78 18.27 -3.82 29.36
CA GLN A 78 16.91 -4.35 29.50
C GLN A 78 15.90 -3.27 29.99
N ASP A 79 16.42 -2.19 30.58
CA ASP A 79 15.68 -1.02 31.05
C ASP A 79 15.72 0.17 30.09
N ALA A 80 16.30 0.01 28.88
CA ALA A 80 16.17 1.04 27.85
C ALA A 80 14.68 1.33 27.64
N PRO A 81 14.27 2.61 27.53
CA PRO A 81 12.89 2.92 27.18
C PRO A 81 12.59 2.14 25.91
N LYS A 82 11.64 1.20 25.98
CA LYS A 82 11.18 0.42 24.83
C LYS A 82 10.72 1.43 23.78
N SER A 83 11.64 1.81 22.89
CA SER A 83 11.37 2.72 21.81
C SER A 83 10.40 2.01 20.91
N VAL A 84 9.31 2.73 20.60
CA VAL A 84 8.03 2.24 20.10
C VAL A 84 7.28 1.45 21.18
N LYS A 85 6.27 2.11 21.74
CA LYS A 85 5.07 1.44 22.22
C LYS A 85 4.48 0.58 21.09
N ASN A 86 5.03 -0.61 20.85
CA ASN A 86 4.24 -1.75 20.43
C ASN A 86 3.43 -2.17 21.65
N THR A 87 2.52 -1.30 22.06
CA THR A 87 1.37 -1.74 22.81
C THR A 87 0.66 -2.67 21.84
N ILE A 88 0.89 -3.98 21.98
CA ILE A 88 -0.22 -4.92 21.87
C ILE A 88 -1.14 -4.52 23.02
N THR A 89 -1.85 -3.40 22.84
CA THR A 89 -2.94 -3.05 23.72
C THR A 89 -3.91 -4.20 23.54
N ALA A 90 -4.27 -4.84 24.64
CA ALA A 90 -5.51 -5.59 24.72
C ALA A 90 -6.59 -4.82 23.93
N ALA A 91 -7.39 -5.56 23.16
CA ALA A 91 -8.41 -5.08 22.22
C ALA A 91 -8.87 -3.65 22.52
N PRO A 92 -8.74 -2.70 21.58
CA PRO A 92 -9.14 -1.33 21.84
C PRO A 92 -10.62 -1.31 22.23
N SER A 93 -10.85 -0.83 23.45
CA SER A 93 -12.14 -0.36 23.93
C SER A 93 -12.70 0.64 22.92
N LEU A 94 -13.73 0.29 22.14
CA LEU A 94 -14.68 1.15 21.40
C LEU A 94 -14.11 2.41 20.68
N ALA A 95 -12.81 2.48 20.44
CA ALA A 95 -12.15 3.47 19.62
C ALA A 95 -12.02 2.86 18.23
N SER A 96 -12.56 3.56 17.23
CA SER A 96 -12.43 3.22 15.82
C SER A 96 -10.98 2.88 15.48
N GLU A 97 -10.77 1.78 14.76
CA GLU A 97 -9.43 1.41 14.27
C GLU A 97 -8.80 2.59 13.50
N PRO A 98 -7.47 2.80 13.60
CA PRO A 98 -6.80 3.86 12.85
C PRO A 98 -6.95 3.64 11.34
N ILE A 99 -7.18 4.73 10.60
CA ILE A 99 -7.33 4.70 9.14
C ILE A 99 -6.05 4.16 8.48
N LEU A 100 -4.88 4.62 8.93
CA LEU A 100 -3.61 4.14 8.39
C LEU A 100 -3.23 2.80 9.03
N PRO A 101 -3.02 1.74 8.22
CA PRO A 101 -2.53 0.46 8.73
C PRO A 101 -1.10 0.56 9.26
N ALA A 102 -0.71 -0.34 10.15
CA ALA A 102 0.57 -0.28 10.86
C ALA A 102 1.80 -0.11 9.95
N PRO A 103 1.96 -0.83 8.80
CA PRO A 103 3.11 -0.62 7.91
C PRO A 103 3.17 0.81 7.36
N LEU A 104 2.03 1.36 6.95
CA LEU A 104 1.93 2.70 6.41
C LEU A 104 2.10 3.77 7.50
N GLN A 105 1.51 3.58 8.68
CA GLN A 105 1.69 4.46 9.83
C GLN A 105 3.15 4.52 10.28
N ASN A 106 3.84 3.38 10.36
CA ASN A 106 5.25 3.31 10.74
C ASN A 106 6.16 3.98 9.71
N HIS A 107 5.73 4.03 8.45
CA HIS A 107 6.45 4.68 7.38
C HIS A 107 6.22 6.19 7.36
N ILE A 108 4.96 6.64 7.43
CA ILE A 108 4.59 8.06 7.33
C ILE A 108 4.88 8.80 8.64
N GLN A 109 4.60 8.17 9.79
CA GLN A 109 4.79 8.73 11.14
C GLN A 109 4.09 10.07 11.36
N LEU A 110 2.92 10.26 10.73
CA LEU A 110 2.06 11.42 10.89
C LEU A 110 0.65 10.95 11.20
N ASP A 111 -0.09 11.74 11.97
CA ASP A 111 -1.53 11.56 12.11
C ASP A 111 -2.27 12.13 10.89
N MET A 112 -3.52 11.70 10.66
CA MET A 112 -4.30 12.09 9.48
C MET A 112 -4.50 13.61 9.37
N GLU A 113 -4.55 14.30 10.51
CA GLU A 113 -4.69 15.76 10.64
C GLU A 113 -3.41 16.52 10.30
N GLU A 114 -2.24 15.87 10.42
CA GLU A 114 -0.92 16.46 10.14
C GLU A 114 -0.55 16.34 8.66
N ILE A 115 -1.25 15.49 7.91
CA ILE A 115 -1.02 15.29 6.48
C ILE A 115 -1.30 16.58 5.71
N SER A 116 -0.27 17.08 5.04
CA SER A 116 -0.35 18.27 4.19
C SER A 116 -0.94 17.94 2.81
N TRP A 117 -2.26 17.80 2.76
CA TRP A 117 -3.03 17.52 1.54
C TRP A 117 -2.91 18.61 0.48
N LYS A 118 -2.62 18.23 -0.76
CA LYS A 118 -2.63 19.13 -1.92
C LYS A 118 -3.83 18.84 -2.81
N ALA A 119 -4.62 19.87 -3.13
CA ALA A 119 -5.76 19.71 -4.04
C ALA A 119 -5.29 19.30 -5.45
N ARG A 120 -6.07 18.41 -6.08
CA ARG A 120 -5.88 17.93 -7.47
C ARG A 120 -7.07 18.21 -8.38
N GLY A 121 -8.13 18.83 -7.86
CA GLY A 121 -9.36 19.10 -8.60
C GLY A 121 -10.37 17.95 -8.47
N ALA A 122 -11.61 18.20 -8.93
CA ALA A 122 -12.70 17.21 -8.89
C ALA A 122 -12.92 16.52 -7.53
N GLY A 123 -12.74 17.26 -6.42
CA GLY A 123 -12.91 16.69 -5.07
C GLY A 123 -11.78 15.75 -4.63
N VAL A 124 -10.65 15.72 -5.34
CA VAL A 124 -9.48 14.90 -4.99
C VAL A 124 -8.40 15.74 -4.31
N LYS A 125 -7.85 15.19 -3.24
CA LYS A 125 -6.65 15.67 -2.54
C LYS A 125 -5.60 14.57 -2.53
N GLU A 126 -4.34 14.94 -2.70
CA GLU A 126 -3.20 14.01 -2.72
C GLU A 126 -2.16 14.42 -1.68
N PHE A 127 -1.60 13.42 -0.99
CA PHE A 127 -0.34 13.53 -0.27
C PHE A 127 0.65 12.52 -0.86
N THR A 128 1.70 13.01 -1.52
CA THR A 128 2.75 12.17 -2.08
C THR A 128 3.72 11.76 -0.98
N LEU A 129 3.97 10.45 -0.84
CA LEU A 129 4.95 9.94 0.11
C LEU A 129 6.36 10.19 -0.42
N PRO A 130 7.36 10.44 0.45
CA PRO A 130 8.75 10.59 0.06
C PRO A 130 9.43 9.23 -0.23
N ILE A 131 8.75 8.37 -0.99
CA ILE A 131 9.28 7.09 -1.49
C ILE A 131 9.14 7.03 -3.00
N SER A 132 10.26 6.73 -3.64
CA SER A 132 10.34 6.54 -5.07
C SER A 132 11.44 5.54 -5.37
N GLU A 133 11.07 4.42 -5.95
CA GLU A 133 12.00 3.36 -6.34
C GLU A 133 11.58 2.81 -7.70
N LYS A 134 12.53 2.59 -8.61
CA LYS A 134 12.29 2.10 -9.97
C LYS A 134 11.23 2.89 -10.74
N GLY A 135 11.11 4.19 -10.49
CA GLY A 135 10.12 5.07 -11.13
C GLY A 135 8.71 5.02 -10.52
N LEU A 136 8.46 4.14 -9.54
CA LEU A 136 7.18 4.05 -8.86
C LEU A 136 6.97 5.24 -7.92
N LYS A 137 5.80 5.86 -8.01
CA LYS A 137 5.36 6.93 -7.11
C LYS A 137 4.27 6.40 -6.18
N ALA A 138 4.37 6.74 -4.89
CA ALA A 138 3.36 6.40 -3.90
C ALA A 138 2.67 7.65 -3.34
N SER A 139 1.36 7.57 -3.15
CA SER A 139 0.57 8.67 -2.61
C SER A 139 -0.65 8.19 -1.83
N LEU A 140 -1.05 8.95 -0.83
CA LEU A 140 -2.40 8.90 -0.29
C LEU A 140 -3.31 9.79 -1.13
N LEU A 141 -4.48 9.27 -1.50
CA LEU A 141 -5.57 10.03 -2.07
C LEU A 141 -6.70 10.14 -1.05
N LYS A 142 -7.29 11.33 -0.96
CA LYS A 142 -8.55 11.58 -0.28
C LYS A 142 -9.54 12.11 -1.32
N VAL A 143 -10.59 11.34 -1.54
CA VAL A 143 -11.65 11.63 -2.50
C VAL A 143 -12.90 11.98 -1.71
N GLU A 144 -13.39 13.22 -1.88
CA GLU A 144 -14.56 13.71 -1.16
C GLU A 144 -15.83 12.90 -1.54
N PRO A 145 -16.82 12.79 -0.65
CA PRO A 145 -18.02 11.99 -0.91
C PRO A 145 -18.73 12.35 -2.21
N GLY A 146 -19.07 11.33 -3.01
CA GLY A 146 -19.73 11.48 -4.31
C GLY A 146 -18.87 12.14 -5.40
N SER A 147 -17.59 12.38 -5.13
CA SER A 147 -16.68 12.91 -6.13
C SER A 147 -16.28 11.81 -7.11
N LYS A 148 -16.32 12.17 -8.40
CA LYS A 148 -15.98 11.30 -9.50
C LYS A 148 -14.75 11.80 -10.23
N ILE A 149 -13.76 10.92 -10.37
CA ILE A 149 -12.56 11.18 -11.14
C ILE A 149 -12.90 10.94 -12.62
N PRO A 150 -12.63 11.89 -13.53
CA PRO A 150 -12.93 11.72 -14.95
C PRO A 150 -12.27 10.49 -15.57
N ASP A 151 -12.85 10.01 -16.66
CA ASP A 151 -12.32 8.86 -17.42
C ASP A 151 -10.84 9.05 -17.75
N HIS A 152 -10.04 8.09 -17.30
CA HIS A 152 -8.61 8.05 -17.56
C HIS A 152 -8.10 6.63 -17.78
N THR A 153 -6.89 6.57 -18.33
CA THR A 153 -6.11 5.37 -18.53
C THR A 153 -4.70 5.63 -17.98
N HIS A 154 -4.01 4.58 -17.60
CA HIS A 154 -2.65 4.64 -17.08
C HIS A 154 -1.63 4.40 -18.20
N GLU A 155 -0.45 5.05 -18.14
CA GLU A 155 0.67 4.71 -19.05
C GLU A 155 1.40 3.43 -18.62
N GLY A 156 1.09 2.92 -17.43
CA GLY A 156 1.64 1.71 -16.83
C GLY A 156 0.63 1.12 -15.84
N HIS A 157 1.11 0.57 -14.74
CA HIS A 157 0.23 0.01 -13.70
C HIS A 157 -0.11 1.04 -12.63
N GLU A 158 -1.36 1.04 -12.17
CA GLU A 158 -1.83 1.70 -10.95
C GLU A 158 -2.35 0.63 -9.98
N TYR A 159 -1.95 0.75 -8.71
CA TYR A 159 -2.39 -0.10 -7.62
C TYR A 159 -3.03 0.76 -6.55
N THR A 160 -4.31 0.52 -6.25
CA THR A 160 -5.10 1.36 -5.34
C THR A 160 -5.66 0.51 -4.21
N LEU A 161 -5.08 0.65 -3.01
CA LEU A 161 -5.52 0.02 -1.75
C LEU A 161 -6.47 0.94 -1.00
N ILE A 162 -7.64 0.43 -0.62
CA ILE A 162 -8.64 1.22 0.10
C ILE A 162 -8.32 1.21 1.59
N LEU A 163 -8.18 2.40 2.17
CA LEU A 163 -7.90 2.59 3.58
C LEU A 163 -9.17 2.99 4.34
N ASP A 164 -10.03 3.81 3.78
CA ASP A 164 -11.29 4.17 4.43
C ASP A 164 -12.36 4.48 3.39
N GLY A 165 -13.62 4.30 3.77
CA GLY A 165 -14.76 4.48 2.87
C GLY A 165 -14.88 3.39 1.81
N VAL A 166 -15.48 3.74 0.66
CA VAL A 166 -15.71 2.81 -0.45
C VAL A 166 -15.32 3.47 -1.76
N PHE A 167 -14.53 2.75 -2.55
CA PHE A 167 -14.12 3.13 -3.89
C PHE A 167 -14.92 2.34 -4.91
N ILE A 168 -15.55 3.03 -5.84
CA ILE A 168 -16.42 2.44 -6.85
C ILE A 168 -15.74 2.60 -8.20
N ASP A 169 -15.49 1.47 -8.87
CA ASP A 169 -14.97 1.44 -10.24
C ASP A 169 -15.88 0.57 -11.11
N GLY A 170 -16.60 1.24 -12.02
CA GLY A 170 -17.64 0.60 -12.84
C GLY A 170 -18.75 0.00 -11.97
N THR A 171 -18.87 -1.33 -11.96
CA THR A 171 -19.83 -2.06 -11.13
C THR A 171 -19.22 -2.66 -9.86
N HIS A 172 -17.92 -2.47 -9.64
CA HIS A 172 -17.22 -3.03 -8.49
C HIS A 172 -17.09 -2.01 -7.38
N HIS A 173 -17.34 -2.47 -6.16
CA HIS A 173 -17.19 -1.69 -4.94
C HIS A 173 -16.03 -2.31 -4.16
N TYR A 174 -15.03 -1.50 -3.87
CA TYR A 174 -13.86 -1.90 -3.11
C TYR A 174 -13.93 -1.27 -1.72
N GLU A 175 -13.83 -2.12 -0.71
CA GLU A 175 -13.91 -1.74 0.69
C GLU A 175 -12.53 -1.72 1.35
N ARG A 176 -12.45 -1.22 2.59
CA ARG A 176 -11.21 -1.14 3.37
C ARG A 176 -10.45 -2.47 3.35
N GLY A 177 -9.18 -2.40 3.00
CA GLY A 177 -8.28 -3.53 2.93
C GLY A 177 -8.31 -4.26 1.59
N GLU A 178 -9.25 -3.99 0.70
CA GLU A 178 -9.19 -4.46 -0.69
C GLU A 178 -8.33 -3.52 -1.53
N PHE A 179 -7.70 -4.05 -2.58
CA PHE A 179 -7.02 -3.22 -3.56
C PHE A 179 -7.33 -3.67 -4.98
N VAL A 180 -7.22 -2.72 -5.92
CA VAL A 180 -7.40 -2.94 -7.36
C VAL A 180 -6.08 -2.67 -8.08
N CYS A 181 -5.83 -3.40 -9.16
CA CYS A 181 -4.75 -3.13 -10.09
C CYS A 181 -5.36 -2.78 -11.45
N ASN A 182 -4.97 -1.64 -11.99
CA ASN A 182 -5.37 -1.20 -13.32
C ASN A 182 -4.13 -1.04 -14.20
N ASP A 183 -4.24 -1.40 -15.47
CA ASP A 183 -3.17 -1.25 -16.45
C ASP A 183 -3.55 -0.29 -17.60
N GLN A 184 -2.68 -0.21 -18.60
CA GLN A 184 -2.85 0.62 -19.79
C GLN A 184 -4.02 0.23 -20.72
N ASN A 185 -4.60 -0.96 -20.55
CA ASN A 185 -5.79 -1.40 -21.26
C ASN A 185 -7.07 -1.02 -20.51
N ASP A 186 -6.96 -0.67 -19.24
CA ASP A 186 -8.08 -0.26 -18.43
C ASP A 186 -8.43 1.22 -18.68
N THR A 187 -9.73 1.47 -18.81
CA THR A 187 -10.27 2.83 -18.80
C THR A 187 -11.33 2.87 -17.74
N HIS A 188 -11.12 3.74 -16.75
CA HIS A 188 -12.03 3.84 -15.64
C HIS A 188 -12.32 5.28 -15.22
N SER A 189 -13.44 5.45 -14.54
CA SER A 189 -13.88 6.70 -13.94
C SER A 189 -14.31 6.42 -12.50
N PRO A 190 -13.33 6.33 -11.59
CA PRO A 190 -13.60 5.94 -10.24
C PRO A 190 -14.37 7.02 -9.47
N GLU A 191 -15.21 6.57 -8.55
CA GLU A 191 -16.08 7.40 -7.75
C GLU A 191 -15.97 6.98 -6.28
N ALA A 192 -16.00 7.95 -5.38
CA ALA A 192 -16.09 7.68 -3.95
C ALA A 192 -17.55 7.62 -3.50
N CYS A 193 -17.86 6.71 -2.57
CA CYS A 193 -19.20 6.59 -2.02
C CYS A 193 -19.77 7.94 -1.53
N PRO A 194 -21.03 8.29 -1.87
CA PRO A 194 -21.66 9.54 -1.48
C PRO A 194 -21.76 9.79 0.03
N ASP A 195 -21.76 8.73 0.84
CA ASP A 195 -21.98 8.86 2.29
C ASP A 195 -20.70 9.22 3.06
N ASN A 196 -19.54 8.72 2.63
CA ASN A 196 -18.31 8.79 3.42
C ASN A 196 -17.01 9.04 2.64
N GLY A 197 -17.04 9.12 1.30
CA GLY A 197 -15.84 9.34 0.49
C GLY A 197 -14.92 8.10 0.41
N CYS A 198 -13.66 8.30 0.00
CA CYS A 198 -12.59 7.29 0.07
C CYS A 198 -11.28 7.92 0.52
N ILE A 199 -10.54 7.19 1.36
CA ILE A 199 -9.10 7.39 1.51
C ILE A 199 -8.43 6.14 0.96
N CYS A 200 -7.49 6.32 0.04
CA CYS A 200 -6.91 5.23 -0.71
C CYS A 200 -5.37 5.42 -0.79
N PHE A 201 -4.59 4.35 -0.67
CA PHE A 201 -3.14 4.34 -0.89
C PHE A 201 -2.85 3.86 -2.30
N VAL A 202 -2.21 4.71 -3.10
CA VAL A 202 -2.00 4.50 -4.53
C VAL A 202 -0.51 4.40 -4.83
N VAL A 203 -0.13 3.38 -5.60
CA VAL A 203 1.21 3.22 -6.18
C VAL A 203 1.07 3.14 -7.69
N GLN A 204 1.84 3.93 -8.43
CA GLN A 204 1.75 3.98 -9.90
C GLN A 204 3.13 4.00 -10.56
N ASP A 205 3.27 3.35 -11.73
CA ASP A 205 4.55 3.31 -12.48
C ASP A 205 4.76 4.47 -13.47
N ALA A 206 3.67 5.09 -13.92
CA ALA A 206 3.70 6.13 -14.94
C ALA A 206 2.56 7.14 -14.76
N PRO A 207 2.67 8.38 -15.29
CA PRO A 207 1.66 9.41 -15.11
C PRO A 207 0.33 9.09 -15.80
N LEU A 208 -0.75 9.69 -15.26
CA LEU A 208 -2.12 9.58 -15.78
C LEU A 208 -2.25 10.09 -17.23
N LYS A 209 -3.08 9.41 -18.02
CA LYS A 209 -3.60 9.90 -19.30
C LYS A 209 -5.11 10.05 -19.24
N PHE A 210 -5.60 11.28 -19.14
CA PHE A 210 -7.04 11.56 -19.24
C PHE A 210 -7.53 11.41 -20.69
N LYS A 211 -8.79 10.98 -20.87
CA LYS A 211 -9.43 10.88 -22.19
C LYS A 211 -10.38 12.07 -22.48
N GLY A 212 -10.80 12.20 -23.74
CA GLY A 212 -11.74 13.23 -24.19
C GLY A 212 -11.14 14.64 -24.34
N LEU A 213 -12.02 15.64 -24.46
CA LEU A 213 -11.64 17.07 -24.59
C LEU A 213 -10.75 17.56 -23.44
N LEU A 214 -10.97 17.05 -22.23
CA LEU A 214 -10.13 17.32 -21.05
C LEU A 214 -8.73 16.71 -21.19
N GLY A 215 -8.63 15.47 -21.67
CA GLY A 215 -7.36 14.81 -21.98
C GLY A 215 -6.51 15.57 -23.00
N PHE A 216 -7.14 16.14 -24.05
CA PHE A 216 -6.44 16.95 -25.04
C PHE A 216 -5.76 18.19 -24.45
N LEU A 217 -6.36 18.81 -23.43
CA LEU A 217 -5.86 20.04 -22.82
C LEU A 217 -4.85 19.78 -21.69
N ILE A 218 -5.03 18.72 -20.90
CA ILE A 218 -4.29 18.52 -19.64
C ILE A 218 -3.10 17.56 -19.79
N ASN A 219 -3.19 16.55 -20.68
CA ASN A 219 -2.13 15.55 -20.86
C ASN A 219 -0.74 16.13 -21.19
N PRO A 220 -0.58 17.26 -21.93
CA PRO A 220 0.73 17.89 -22.14
C PRO A 220 1.39 18.40 -20.85
N PHE A 221 0.61 18.73 -19.82
CA PHE A 221 1.09 19.25 -18.53
C PHE A 221 1.34 18.16 -17.48
N LEU A 222 0.86 16.93 -17.73
CA LEU A 222 1.10 15.75 -16.89
C LEU A 222 2.40 15.01 -17.26
N LYS A 223 3.02 15.36 -18.39
CA LYS A 223 4.27 14.77 -18.91
C LYS A 223 5.55 15.54 -18.53
N MET A 224 5.45 16.46 -17.57
CA MET A 224 6.60 17.21 -17.03
C MET A 224 6.97 16.77 -15.62
#